data_AF-A0A1Y2IM62-F1
#
_entry.id   AF-A0A1Y2IM62-F1
#
_cell.length_a   1.000
_cell.length_b   1.000
_cell.length_c   1.000
_cell.angle_alpha   90.00
_cell.angle_beta   90.00
_cell.angle_gamma   90.00
#
_symmetry.space_group_name_H-M   'P 1'
#
loop_
_entity.id
_entity.type
_entity.pdbx_description
1 polymer ?
#
loop_
_entity_poly.entity_id
_entity_poly.type
_entity_poly.pdbx_seq_one_letter_code
_entity_poly.pdbx_strand_id
1 'polypeptide(L)'
;MHATLLAVLLQSVFALMVQATLYVVNPRAGSTCSGGKPCTVDWLDDGTVPLLSQIGPCHVALYNGDHVLVQQIDPVDVSSTHSLTFTPDSKAGPNSDS
;
A
#
# COMPACT_ATOMS: atom_id res chain seq x y z
N MET A 1 -8.20 35.53 24.59
CA MET A 1 -7.04 34.78 25.12
C MET A 1 -7.29 33.26 25.07
N HIS A 2 -8.41 32.75 25.59
CA HIS A 2 -8.75 31.31 25.52
C HIS A 2 -9.03 30.78 24.10
N ALA A 3 -9.81 31.50 23.28
CA ALA A 3 -10.15 31.09 21.92
C ALA A 3 -8.94 31.07 20.97
N THR A 4 -8.01 32.01 21.14
CA THR A 4 -6.77 32.09 20.35
C THR A 4 -5.79 30.96 20.69
N LEU A 5 -5.68 30.61 21.97
CA LEU A 5 -4.85 29.48 22.41
C LEU A 5 -5.39 28.15 21.87
N LEU A 6 -6.72 27.96 21.90
CA LEU A 6 -7.38 26.78 21.36
C LEU A 6 -7.20 26.65 19.84
N ALA A 7 -7.27 27.77 19.11
CA ALA A 7 -7.04 27.80 17.67
C ALA A 7 -5.58 27.44 17.29
N VAL A 8 -4.60 27.92 18.05
CA VAL A 8 -3.17 27.58 17.84
C VAL A 8 -2.91 26.10 18.16
N LEU A 9 -3.52 25.56 19.21
CA LEU A 9 -3.45 24.13 19.54
C LEU A 9 -4.03 23.26 18.43
N LEU A 10 -5.22 23.58 17.90
CA LEU A 10 -5.79 22.82 16.78
C LEU A 10 -4.92 22.88 15.51
N GLN A 11 -4.35 24.04 15.18
CA GLN A 11 -3.46 24.18 14.01
C GLN A 11 -2.17 23.36 14.16
N SER A 12 -1.62 23.26 15.37
CA SER A 12 -0.42 22.47 15.63
C SER A 12 -0.61 20.96 15.41
N VAL A 13 -1.83 20.44 15.58
CA VAL A 13 -2.14 19.02 15.35
C VAL A 13 -2.08 18.67 13.86
N PHE A 14 -2.54 19.56 12.97
CA PHE A 14 -2.48 19.32 11.52
C PHE A 14 -1.07 19.38 10.95
N ALA A 15 -0.14 20.10 11.61
CA ALA A 15 1.26 20.17 11.20
C ALA A 15 2.03 18.84 11.33
N LEU A 16 1.46 17.85 12.03
CA LEU A 16 2.07 16.54 12.26
C LEU A 16 1.51 15.44 11.35
N MET A 17 0.54 15.73 10.48
CA MET A 17 0.07 14.75 9.50
C MET A 17 1.10 14.60 8.38
N VAL A 18 1.72 13.42 8.30
CA VAL A 18 2.61 13.03 7.21
C VAL A 18 1.98 11.90 6.42
N GLN A 19 2.11 11.95 5.09
CA GLN A 19 1.58 10.90 4.21
C GLN A 19 2.68 9.87 3.93
N ALA A 20 2.51 8.67 4.46
CA ALA A 20 3.36 7.53 4.13
C ALA A 20 2.93 6.91 2.81
N THR A 21 3.83 6.76 1.85
CA THR A 21 3.56 6.09 0.58
C THR A 21 4.67 5.10 0.25
N LEU A 22 4.28 3.97 -0.34
CA LEU A 22 5.20 2.95 -0.79
C LEU A 22 5.47 3.14 -2.28
N TYR A 23 6.73 3.25 -2.68
CA TYR A 23 7.11 3.46 -4.07
C TYR A 23 7.31 2.13 -4.79
N VAL A 24 6.23 1.61 -5.39
CA VAL A 24 6.24 0.34 -6.14
C VAL A 24 6.97 0.51 -7.48
N VAL A 25 7.98 -0.33 -7.73
CA VAL A 25 8.77 -0.35 -8.97
C VAL A 25 8.49 -1.58 -9.84
N ASN A 26 7.84 -2.59 -9.29
CA ASN A 26 7.39 -3.78 -9.99
C ASN A 26 6.07 -4.26 -9.36
N PRO A 27 5.02 -4.63 -10.14
CA PRO A 27 4.91 -4.48 -11.59
C PRO A 27 4.88 -3.01 -12.03
N ARG A 28 5.56 -2.69 -13.13
CA ARG A 28 5.52 -1.36 -13.77
C ARG A 28 4.31 -1.22 -14.70
N ALA A 29 4.02 0.00 -15.16
CA ALA A 29 2.99 0.24 -16.16
C ALA A 29 3.16 -0.69 -17.39
N GLY A 30 2.11 -1.41 -17.74
CA GLY A 30 2.10 -2.39 -18.85
C GLY A 30 2.59 -3.80 -18.48
N SER A 31 3.08 -4.04 -17.26
CA SER A 31 3.34 -5.39 -16.76
C SER A 31 2.05 -6.16 -16.53
N THR A 32 2.11 -7.48 -16.55
CA THR A 32 0.97 -8.36 -16.25
C THR A 32 1.39 -9.48 -15.31
N CYS A 33 0.62 -9.67 -14.24
CA CYS A 33 0.64 -10.88 -13.44
C CYS A 33 -0.56 -11.75 -13.83
N SER A 34 -0.35 -13.06 -13.96
CA SER A 34 -1.41 -14.00 -14.34
C SER A 34 -1.89 -14.79 -13.14
N GLY A 35 -3.20 -15.04 -13.07
CA GLY A 35 -3.78 -15.95 -12.09
C GLY A 35 -3.13 -17.33 -12.11
N GLY A 36 -2.96 -17.91 -10.93
CA GLY A 36 -2.31 -19.21 -10.72
C GLY A 36 -0.79 -19.20 -10.93
N LYS A 37 -0.17 -18.05 -11.22
CA LYS A 37 1.29 -17.91 -11.33
C LYS A 37 1.82 -16.95 -10.27
N PRO A 38 3.04 -17.18 -9.74
CA PRO A 38 3.67 -16.23 -8.84
C PRO A 38 3.79 -14.83 -9.47
N CYS A 39 3.45 -13.82 -8.68
CA CYS A 39 3.56 -12.40 -8.99
C CYS A 39 4.38 -11.75 -7.88
N THR A 40 5.47 -11.09 -8.27
CA THR A 40 6.32 -10.36 -7.34
C THR A 40 6.02 -8.87 -7.45
N VAL A 41 5.81 -8.24 -6.29
CA VAL A 41 5.70 -6.80 -6.13
C VAL A 41 6.95 -6.32 -5.42
N ASP A 42 7.67 -5.38 -6.01
CA ASP A 42 8.88 -4.80 -5.43
C ASP A 42 8.69 -3.30 -5.23
N TRP A 43 9.28 -2.78 -4.16
CA TRP A 43 9.23 -1.36 -3.82
C TRP A 43 10.57 -0.85 -3.30
N LEU A 44 10.74 0.47 -3.36
CA LEU A 44 11.90 1.16 -2.83
C LEU A 44 11.47 2.07 -1.67
N ASP A 45 12.40 2.30 -0.75
CA ASP A 45 12.38 3.49 0.09
C ASP A 45 13.06 4.62 -0.70
N ASP A 46 12.33 5.68 -1.01
CA ASP A 46 12.85 6.79 -1.81
C ASP A 46 13.61 7.84 -0.97
N GLY A 47 13.72 7.61 0.35
CA GLY A 47 14.37 8.50 1.29
C GLY A 47 13.52 9.70 1.71
N THR A 48 12.27 9.80 1.23
CA THR A 48 11.32 10.84 1.64
C THR A 48 10.58 10.40 2.89
N VAL A 49 10.58 11.25 3.93
CA VAL A 49 9.87 10.92 5.17
C VAL A 49 8.35 10.91 4.97
N PRO A 50 7.63 9.96 5.59
CA PRO A 50 8.13 8.94 6.51
C PRO A 50 8.76 7.76 5.77
N LEU A 51 9.90 7.29 6.28
CA LEU A 51 10.62 6.15 5.71
C LEU A 51 9.81 4.85 5.89
N LEU A 52 10.10 3.82 5.10
CA LEU A 52 9.43 2.51 5.25
C LEU A 52 9.65 1.93 6.66
N SER A 53 10.81 2.21 7.25
CA SER A 53 11.16 1.85 8.64
C SER A 53 10.20 2.43 9.69
N GLN A 54 9.45 3.49 9.35
CA GLN A 54 8.48 4.15 10.21
C GLN A 54 7.03 3.74 9.91
N ILE A 55 6.78 2.98 8.82
CA ILE A 55 5.45 2.48 8.43
C ILE A 55 5.11 1.19 9.17
N GLY A 56 5.99 0.17 9.08
CA GLY A 56 5.80 -1.12 9.76
C GLY A 56 4.86 -2.11 9.03
N PRO A 57 4.19 -3.02 9.78
CA PRO A 57 3.29 -4.03 9.21
C PRO A 57 2.12 -3.42 8.41
N CYS A 58 1.91 -3.92 7.20
CA CYS A 58 0.87 -3.47 6.29
C CYS A 58 -0.04 -4.62 5.84
N HIS A 59 -1.33 -4.34 5.75
CA HIS A 59 -2.27 -5.23 5.06
C HIS A 59 -2.09 -5.12 3.55
N VAL A 60 -2.16 -6.26 2.87
CA VAL A 60 -2.07 -6.33 1.42
C VAL A 60 -3.27 -7.08 0.88
N ALA A 61 -3.85 -6.58 -0.21
CA ALA A 61 -4.97 -7.22 -0.87
C ALA A 61 -5.01 -6.86 -2.35
N LEU A 62 -5.55 -7.77 -3.16
CA LEU A 62 -5.85 -7.54 -4.57
C LEU A 62 -7.26 -6.99 -4.69
N TYR A 63 -7.40 -5.89 -5.43
CA TYR A 63 -8.67 -5.25 -5.75
C TYR A 63 -8.86 -5.21 -7.27
N ASN A 64 -10.10 -5.18 -7.73
CA ASN A 64 -10.41 -4.89 -9.13
C ASN A 64 -10.41 -3.36 -9.40
N GLY A 65 -10.67 -2.96 -10.66
CA GLY A 65 -10.71 -1.55 -11.06
C GLY A 65 -11.78 -0.68 -10.36
N ASP A 66 -12.78 -1.31 -9.73
CA ASP A 66 -13.83 -0.65 -8.96
C ASP A 66 -13.52 -0.61 -7.45
N HIS A 67 -12.28 -0.95 -7.05
CA HIS A 67 -11.85 -1.07 -5.66
C HIS A 67 -12.61 -2.15 -4.85
N VAL A 68 -13.16 -3.16 -5.52
CA VAL A 68 -13.75 -4.33 -4.84
C VAL A 68 -12.64 -5.32 -4.52
N LEU A 69 -12.58 -5.73 -3.25
CA LEU A 69 -11.67 -6.77 -2.78
C LEU A 69 -11.93 -8.08 -3.54
N VAL A 70 -10.90 -8.63 -4.19
CA VAL A 70 -10.98 -9.93 -4.88
C VAL A 70 -10.08 -10.99 -4.26
N GLN A 71 -9.04 -10.62 -3.52
CA GLN A 71 -8.21 -11.57 -2.78
C GLN A 71 -7.51 -10.90 -1.60
N GLN A 72 -7.60 -11.51 -0.42
CA GLN A 72 -6.75 -11.15 0.73
C GLN A 72 -5.36 -11.77 0.55
N ILE A 73 -4.32 -11.00 0.82
CA ILE A 73 -2.91 -11.43 0.75
C ILE A 73 -2.33 -11.34 2.16
N ASP A 74 -1.41 -12.24 2.50
CA ASP A 74 -0.76 -12.23 3.81
C ASP A 74 -0.12 -10.85 4.07
N PRO A 75 -0.32 -10.26 5.27
CA PRO A 75 0.30 -8.99 5.63
C PRO A 75 1.82 -9.05 5.51
N VAL A 76 2.42 -7.93 5.13
CA VAL A 76 3.88 -7.81 4.98
C VAL A 76 4.38 -6.65 5.83
N ASP A 77 5.51 -6.86 6.49
CA ASP A 77 6.21 -5.78 7.17
C ASP A 77 7.12 -5.04 6.19
N VAL A 78 6.68 -3.86 5.76
CA VAL A 78 7.42 -3.04 4.79
C VAL A 78 8.63 -2.35 5.43
N SER A 79 8.71 -2.33 6.76
CA SER A 79 9.88 -1.79 7.47
C SER A 79 11.12 -2.69 7.36
N SER A 80 10.92 -3.96 7.05
CA SER A 80 11.97 -4.98 7.02
C SER A 80 12.13 -5.66 5.65
N THR A 81 11.20 -5.44 4.71
CA THR A 81 11.21 -6.07 3.39
C THR A 81 10.91 -5.07 2.26
N HIS A 82 11.41 -5.37 1.07
CA HIS A 82 11.25 -4.55 -0.14
C HIS A 82 10.54 -5.28 -1.28
N SER A 83 9.93 -6.43 -0.95
CA SER A 83 9.30 -7.30 -1.93
C SER A 83 8.27 -8.19 -1.26
N LEU A 84 7.22 -8.53 -2.02
CA LEU A 84 6.23 -9.52 -1.68
C LEU A 84 5.97 -10.38 -2.93
N THR A 85 6.01 -11.70 -2.77
CA THR A 85 5.55 -12.62 -3.81
C THR A 85 4.27 -13.29 -3.36
N PHE A 86 3.22 -13.18 -4.18
CA PHE A 86 1.94 -13.85 -3.96
C PHE A 86 1.47 -14.51 -5.27
N THR A 87 0.50 -15.42 -5.19
CA THR A 87 -0.13 -16.01 -6.37
C THR A 87 -1.55 -15.47 -6.49
N PRO A 88 -1.88 -14.67 -7.52
CA PRO A 88 -3.25 -14.24 -7.74
C PRO A 88 -4.13 -15.48 -7.98
N ASP A 89 -5.32 -15.52 -7.37
CA ASP A 89 -6.31 -16.55 -7.65
C ASP A 89 -6.72 -16.47 -9.12
N SER A 90 -6.68 -17.59 -9.84
CA SER A 90 -7.13 -17.65 -11.24
C SER A 90 -8.63 -17.40 -11.38
N LYS A 91 -9.37 -17.50 -10.28
CA LYS A 91 -10.80 -17.20 -10.20
C LYS A 91 -11.10 -15.79 -9.65
N ALA A 92 -10.08 -14.96 -9.44
CA ALA A 92 -10.29 -13.60 -8.96
C ALA A 92 -10.89 -12.69 -10.06
N GLY A 93 -11.97 -12.00 -9.71
CA GLY A 93 -12.57 -10.93 -10.51
C GLY A 93 -13.65 -11.39 -11.51
N PRO A 94 -14.38 -10.44 -12.14
CA PRO A 94 -15.60 -10.76 -12.90
C PRO A 94 -15.38 -11.57 -14.19
N ASN A 95 -14.16 -11.61 -14.72
CA ASN A 95 -13.84 -12.25 -15.99
C ASN A 95 -13.29 -13.68 -15.82
N SER A 96 -13.28 -14.24 -14.61
CA SER A 96 -12.73 -15.58 -14.35
C SER A 96 -13.53 -16.72 -14.95
N ASP A 97 -14.80 -16.46 -15.29
CA ASP A 97 -15.74 -17.45 -15.84
C ASP A 97 -15.92 -17.29 -17.37
N SER A 98 -14.98 -16.60 -18.04
CA SER A 98 -14.97 -16.39 -19.50
C SER A 98 -14.20 -17.47 -20.25
#